data_AF-A0A8H8SKJ6-F1
#
_entry.id   AF-A0A8H8SKJ6-F1
#
_cell.length_a   1.000
_cell.length_b   1.000
_cell.length_c   1.000
_cell.angle_alpha   90.00
_cell.angle_beta   90.00
_cell.angle_gamma   90.00
#
_symmetry.space_group_name_H-M   'P 1'
#
loop_
_entity.id
_entity.type
_entity.pdbx_description
1 polymer ?
#
loop_
_entity_poly.entity_id
_entity_poly.type
_entity_poly.pdbx_seq_one_letter_code
_entity_poly.pdbx_strand_id
1 'polypeptide(L)'
;MFSVTQAPLKQLIEDAGAQFRARDLTGITIYMADQYGNWKRLTSKPHRNYASVVLEPKMKDDLFGDVKEFLEGKEWYAQRGIPYRRGYLLFGTPGSGKTSSIHALASELGLDIYIVPLSLRAIDDAILSDLITSMPQACILLYEDIDAAFGSRTAGEENAVPPQSGVTLSGLLNTIDGVQAQEGCLLFATTNHPEHLDPALIRPGRMDIKIEYRHATQWQAEQLFRLFYPVESSGEKLPVERAARAFAQSIPESRLSVAQLQGFLMRFKGHPEDAARDAKSWVEVELAGAS
;
A
#
# COMPACT_ATOMS: atom_id res chain seq x y z
N MET A 1 49.50 -14.32 25.66
CA MET A 1 48.11 -14.60 26.07
C MET A 1 47.24 -13.54 25.39
N PHE A 2 46.76 -13.82 24.16
CA PHE A 2 45.92 -12.87 23.43
C PHE A 2 44.53 -12.89 24.06
N SER A 3 44.16 -11.78 24.71
CA SER A 3 42.81 -11.59 25.25
C SER A 3 41.83 -11.51 24.09
N VAL A 4 40.97 -12.52 23.97
CA VAL A 4 39.88 -12.56 22.98
C VAL A 4 38.78 -11.61 23.46
N THR A 5 39.02 -10.30 23.34
CA THR A 5 37.96 -9.32 23.57
C THR A 5 37.00 -9.37 22.39
N GLN A 6 35.69 -9.49 22.65
CA GLN A 6 34.64 -9.46 21.60
C GLN A 6 34.50 -8.10 20.90
N ALA A 7 35.25 -7.08 21.34
CA ALA A 7 35.15 -5.70 20.83
C ALA A 7 35.38 -5.56 19.31
N PRO A 8 36.39 -6.21 18.67
CA PRO A 8 36.58 -6.10 17.22
C PRO A 8 35.44 -6.75 16.43
N LEU A 9 34.85 -7.84 16.96
CA LEU A 9 33.72 -8.52 16.33
C LEU A 9 32.45 -7.67 16.42
N LYS A 10 32.21 -7.06 17.59
CA LYS A 10 31.08 -6.15 17.81
C LYS A 10 31.20 -4.92 16.91
N GLN A 11 32.40 -4.37 16.78
CA GLN A 11 32.66 -3.23 15.91
C GLN A 11 32.52 -3.61 14.43
N LEU A 12 32.98 -4.79 14.02
CA LEU A 12 32.74 -5.30 12.66
C LEU A 12 31.24 -5.46 12.35
N ILE A 13 30.44 -5.95 13.30
CA ILE A 13 28.99 -6.09 13.15
C ILE A 13 28.31 -4.70 13.10
N GLU A 14 28.74 -3.77 13.94
CA GLU A 14 28.24 -2.38 13.96
C GLU A 14 28.57 -1.65 12.66
N ASP A 15 29.80 -1.80 12.16
CA ASP A 15 30.29 -1.20 10.91
C ASP A 15 29.62 -1.84 9.68
N ALA A 16 29.50 -3.18 9.65
CA ALA A 16 28.77 -3.89 8.60
C ALA A 16 27.29 -3.51 8.61
N GLY A 17 26.67 -3.39 9.79
CA GLY A 17 25.32 -2.89 9.95
C GLY A 17 25.16 -1.43 9.52
N ALA A 18 26.13 -0.57 9.81
CA ALA A 18 26.13 0.82 9.39
C ALA A 18 26.31 0.96 7.87
N GLN A 19 27.17 0.15 7.25
CA GLN A 19 27.37 0.13 5.80
C GLN A 19 26.17 -0.50 5.06
N PHE A 20 25.54 -1.53 5.62
CA PHE A 20 24.30 -2.10 5.09
C PHE A 20 23.18 -1.07 5.14
N ARG A 21 22.98 -0.42 6.29
CA ARG A 21 22.05 0.72 6.43
C ARG A 21 22.40 1.83 5.45
N ALA A 22 23.66 2.22 5.31
CA ALA A 22 24.10 3.25 4.36
C ALA A 22 23.86 2.90 2.88
N ARG A 23 23.88 1.62 2.52
CA ARG A 23 23.54 1.13 1.17
C ARG A 23 22.03 1.07 0.93
N ASP A 24 21.24 0.72 1.94
CA ASP A 24 19.77 0.64 1.84
C ASP A 24 19.06 1.96 2.21
N LEU A 25 19.77 2.97 2.75
CA LEU A 25 19.21 4.28 3.13
C LEU A 25 18.63 5.10 1.96
N THR A 26 18.75 4.64 0.72
CA THR A 26 18.18 5.31 -0.46
C THR A 26 16.81 4.79 -0.88
N GLY A 27 16.28 3.74 -0.24
CA GLY A 27 15.02 3.13 -0.68
C GLY A 27 14.42 2.11 0.29
N ILE A 28 13.26 1.58 -0.08
CA ILE A 28 12.64 0.43 0.60
C ILE A 28 12.86 -0.83 -0.23
N THR A 29 12.99 -1.97 0.44
CA THR A 29 13.08 -3.27 -0.20
C THR A 29 11.71 -3.95 -0.18
N ILE A 30 11.35 -4.54 -1.33
CA ILE A 30 10.13 -5.32 -1.47
C ILE A 30 10.54 -6.80 -1.57
N TYR A 31 10.04 -7.58 -0.63
CA TYR A 31 10.15 -9.02 -0.58
C TYR A 31 8.83 -9.65 -1.03
N MET A 32 8.94 -10.75 -1.76
CA MET A 32 7.79 -11.56 -2.17
C MET A 32 8.05 -13.00 -1.77
N ALA A 33 7.04 -13.63 -1.17
CA ALA A 33 7.10 -15.05 -0.85
C ALA A 33 7.12 -15.89 -2.12
N ASP A 34 7.99 -16.90 -2.17
CA ASP A 34 7.99 -17.92 -3.22
C ASP A 34 7.16 -19.15 -2.81
N GLN A 35 6.96 -20.05 -3.77
CA GLN A 35 6.22 -21.30 -3.59
C GLN A 35 6.87 -22.30 -2.61
N TYR A 36 8.07 -22.02 -2.12
CA TYR A 36 8.83 -22.89 -1.22
C TYR A 36 8.91 -22.32 0.20
N GLY A 37 8.17 -21.24 0.50
CA GLY A 37 8.18 -20.61 1.82
C GLY A 37 9.39 -19.70 2.08
N ASN A 38 10.05 -19.20 1.04
CA ASN A 38 11.18 -18.28 1.20
C ASN A 38 10.82 -16.86 0.77
N TRP A 39 11.35 -15.88 1.51
CA TRP A 39 11.29 -14.47 1.12
C TRP A 39 12.34 -14.15 0.06
N LYS A 40 11.90 -13.80 -1.15
CA LYS A 40 12.80 -13.32 -2.20
C LYS A 40 12.74 -11.81 -2.33
N ARG A 41 13.91 -11.17 -2.33
CA ARG A 41 14.03 -9.76 -2.70
C ARG A 41 13.60 -9.60 -4.15
N LEU A 42 12.46 -8.95 -4.38
CA LEU A 42 11.92 -8.70 -5.70
C LEU A 42 12.61 -7.47 -6.32
N THR A 43 12.64 -6.38 -5.57
CA THR A 43 13.18 -5.10 -6.04
C THR A 43 13.50 -4.19 -4.86
N SER A 44 14.28 -3.14 -5.11
CA SER A 44 14.39 -2.00 -4.22
C SER A 44 13.86 -0.78 -4.96
N LYS A 45 13.00 -0.01 -4.30
CA LYS A 45 12.43 1.21 -4.85
C LYS A 45 13.11 2.39 -4.17
N PRO A 46 13.55 3.41 -4.93
CA PRO A 46 14.06 4.63 -4.31
C PRO A 46 12.97 5.24 -3.43
N HIS A 47 13.38 5.96 -2.40
CA HIS A 47 12.45 6.62 -1.48
C HIS A 47 11.43 7.46 -2.26
N ARG A 48 10.16 7.09 -2.14
CA ARG A 48 9.05 7.80 -2.77
C ARG A 48 8.51 8.82 -1.78
N ASN A 49 8.72 10.11 -2.07
CA ASN A 49 8.13 11.18 -1.26
C ASN A 49 6.61 10.96 -1.19
N TYR A 50 6.06 10.95 0.03
CA TYR A 50 4.63 10.72 0.24
C TYR A 50 3.75 11.70 -0.55
N ALA A 51 4.23 12.92 -0.82
CA ALA A 51 3.52 13.94 -1.59
C ALA A 51 3.23 13.50 -3.04
N SER A 52 3.92 12.46 -3.53
CA SER A 52 3.66 11.87 -4.86
C SER A 52 2.41 10.99 -4.93
N VAL A 53 1.71 10.78 -3.81
CA VAL A 53 0.41 10.10 -3.77
C VAL A 53 -0.64 11.11 -3.33
N VAL A 54 -1.57 11.42 -4.23
CA VAL A 54 -2.62 12.39 -3.98
C VAL A 54 -3.77 11.73 -3.23
N LEU A 55 -3.72 11.81 -1.91
CA LEU A 55 -4.80 11.39 -1.02
C LEU A 55 -5.54 12.62 -0.49
N GLU A 56 -6.85 12.48 -0.34
CA GLU A 56 -7.67 13.47 0.37
C GLU A 56 -7.10 13.71 1.79
N PRO A 57 -7.11 14.95 2.32
CA PRO A 57 -6.46 15.27 3.59
C PRO A 57 -6.94 14.37 4.74
N LYS A 58 -8.25 14.16 4.85
CA LYS A 58 -8.83 13.29 5.88
C LYS A 58 -8.36 11.84 5.75
N MET A 59 -8.33 11.32 4.53
CA MET A 59 -7.88 9.96 4.24
C MET A 59 -6.41 9.76 4.61
N LYS A 60 -5.60 10.79 4.37
CA LYS A 60 -4.20 10.81 4.77
C LYS A 60 -4.06 10.80 6.29
N ASP A 61 -4.82 11.60 7.01
CA ASP A 61 -4.79 11.63 8.48
C ASP A 61 -5.28 10.29 9.06
N ASP A 62 -6.38 9.75 8.56
CA ASP A 62 -6.95 8.45 8.98
C ASP A 62 -5.97 7.29 8.77
N LEU A 63 -5.11 7.35 7.74
CA LEU A 63 -4.13 6.31 7.46
C LEU A 63 -2.77 6.58 8.12
N PHE A 64 -2.10 7.68 7.75
CA PHE A 64 -0.74 7.98 8.20
C PHE A 64 -0.71 8.40 9.68
N GLY A 65 -1.72 9.15 10.12
CA GLY A 65 -1.85 9.55 11.52
C GLY A 65 -2.00 8.32 12.42
N ASP A 66 -2.90 7.40 12.05
CA ASP A 66 -3.12 6.15 12.79
C ASP A 66 -1.86 5.27 12.81
N VAL A 67 -1.20 5.09 11.67
CA VAL A 67 0.03 4.27 11.60
C VAL A 67 1.11 4.85 12.51
N LYS A 68 1.29 6.17 12.50
CA LYS A 68 2.28 6.83 13.35
C LYS A 68 1.93 6.70 14.83
N GLU A 69 0.67 6.91 15.20
CA GLU A 69 0.18 6.73 16.57
C GLU A 69 0.40 5.29 17.05
N PHE A 70 0.07 4.30 16.22
CA PHE A 70 0.29 2.90 16.54
C PHE A 70 1.77 2.60 16.78
N LEU A 71 2.66 3.06 15.89
CA LEU A 71 4.11 2.85 16.01
C LEU A 71 4.72 3.48 17.28
N GLU A 72 4.22 4.65 17.67
CA GLU A 72 4.63 5.35 18.91
C GLU A 72 4.00 4.73 20.17
N GLY A 73 2.89 4.01 20.02
CA GLY A 73 2.08 3.44 21.10
C GLY A 73 2.57 2.10 21.68
N LYS A 74 3.70 1.55 21.24
CA LYS A 74 4.17 0.20 21.65
C LYS A 74 4.12 -0.08 23.16
N GLU A 75 4.58 0.87 23.97
CA GLU A 75 4.62 0.74 25.42
C GLU A 75 3.20 0.72 26.04
N TRP A 76 2.27 1.49 25.46
CA TRP A 76 0.88 1.53 25.91
C TRP A 76 0.17 0.18 25.73
N TYR A 77 0.45 -0.51 24.63
CA TYR A 77 -0.03 -1.86 24.33
C TYR A 77 0.54 -2.88 25.32
N ALA A 78 1.87 -2.84 25.51
CA ALA A 78 2.58 -3.75 26.42
C ALA A 78 2.07 -3.65 27.86
N GLN A 79 1.89 -2.43 28.39
CA GLN A 79 1.38 -2.20 29.76
C GLN A 79 -0.03 -2.73 30.01
N ARG A 80 -0.82 -2.94 28.95
CA ARG A 80 -2.20 -3.42 29.03
C ARG A 80 -2.33 -4.89 28.64
N GLY A 81 -1.24 -5.55 28.25
CA GLY A 81 -1.27 -6.93 27.75
C GLY A 81 -2.08 -7.09 26.47
N ILE A 82 -2.22 -6.02 25.68
CA ILE A 82 -2.92 -6.05 24.39
C ILE A 82 -1.88 -6.42 23.32
N PRO A 83 -2.15 -7.41 22.45
CA PRO A 83 -1.24 -7.76 21.37
C PRO A 83 -0.89 -6.54 20.50
N TYR A 84 0.41 -6.30 20.28
CA TYR A 84 0.89 -5.15 19.53
C TYR A 84 0.76 -5.38 18.01
N ARG A 85 -0.48 -5.27 17.52
CA ARG A 85 -0.88 -5.54 16.14
C ARG A 85 -1.85 -4.47 15.65
N ARG A 86 -1.79 -4.18 14.34
CA ARG A 86 -2.67 -3.22 13.67
C ARG A 86 -2.90 -3.65 12.23
N GLY A 87 -4.17 -3.80 11.85
CA GLY A 87 -4.57 -4.18 10.50
C GLY A 87 -5.26 -3.07 9.73
N TYR A 88 -4.89 -2.91 8.46
CA TYR A 88 -5.39 -1.90 7.53
C TYR A 88 -5.99 -2.57 6.30
N LEU A 89 -7.26 -2.29 6.01
CA LEU A 89 -7.93 -2.70 4.78
C LEU A 89 -8.09 -1.50 3.85
N LEU A 90 -7.40 -1.53 2.71
CA LEU A 90 -7.54 -0.52 1.66
C LEU A 90 -8.40 -1.12 0.54
N PHE A 91 -9.58 -0.56 0.31
CA PHE A 91 -10.55 -1.14 -0.61
C PHE A 91 -11.14 -0.12 -1.56
N GLY A 92 -11.73 -0.57 -2.68
CA GLY A 92 -12.46 0.30 -3.61
C GLY A 92 -11.89 0.24 -5.03
N THR A 93 -12.11 1.26 -5.85
CA THR A 93 -12.00 1.14 -7.31
C THR A 93 -10.58 0.79 -7.78
N PRO A 94 -10.41 -0.01 -8.85
CA PRO A 94 -9.10 -0.26 -9.45
C PRO A 94 -8.42 1.03 -9.92
N GLY A 95 -7.08 1.10 -9.84
CA GLY A 95 -6.33 2.27 -10.32
C GLY A 95 -6.47 3.55 -9.47
N SER A 96 -7.04 3.45 -8.27
CA SER A 96 -7.21 4.58 -7.33
C SER A 96 -5.99 4.87 -6.43
N GLY A 97 -4.96 4.01 -6.46
CA GLY A 97 -3.70 4.25 -5.75
C GLY A 97 -3.52 3.52 -4.41
N LYS A 98 -4.29 2.47 -4.12
CA LYS A 98 -4.16 1.63 -2.91
C LYS A 98 -2.71 1.16 -2.66
N THR A 99 -2.16 0.33 -3.54
CA THR A 99 -0.76 -0.15 -3.45
C THR A 99 0.26 0.98 -3.47
N SER A 100 0.01 2.04 -4.26
CA SER A 100 0.89 3.22 -4.27
C SER A 100 0.95 3.93 -2.91
N SER A 101 -0.15 3.97 -2.17
CA SER A 101 -0.22 4.57 -0.84
C SER A 101 0.59 3.78 0.17
N ILE A 102 0.52 2.44 0.11
CA ILE A 102 1.32 1.54 0.95
C ILE A 102 2.81 1.74 0.68
N HIS A 103 3.22 1.81 -0.58
CA HIS A 103 4.62 2.11 -0.93
C HIS A 103 5.11 3.46 -0.43
N ALA A 104 4.27 4.50 -0.52
CA ALA A 104 4.60 5.83 -0.03
C ALA A 104 4.73 5.85 1.50
N LEU A 105 3.79 5.20 2.20
CA LEU A 105 3.84 5.03 3.65
C LEU A 105 5.10 4.27 4.09
N ALA A 106 5.39 3.14 3.45
CA ALA A 106 6.59 2.35 3.69
C ALA A 106 7.87 3.19 3.51
N SER A 107 7.92 4.00 2.45
CA SER A 107 9.05 4.89 2.17
C SER A 107 9.23 5.95 3.25
N GLU A 108 8.15 6.58 3.71
CA GLU A 108 8.17 7.59 4.78
C GLU A 108 8.64 7.02 6.11
N LEU A 109 8.25 5.78 6.41
CA LEU A 109 8.58 5.10 7.67
C LEU A 109 9.91 4.33 7.62
N GLY A 110 10.50 4.18 6.44
CA GLY A 110 11.69 3.33 6.24
C GLY A 110 11.44 1.85 6.51
N LEU A 111 10.22 1.37 6.22
CA LEU A 111 9.82 -0.02 6.45
C LEU A 111 9.84 -0.81 5.14
N ASP A 112 10.41 -2.01 5.17
CA ASP A 112 10.36 -2.95 4.05
C ASP A 112 8.96 -3.58 3.92
N ILE A 113 8.61 -3.98 2.69
CA ILE A 113 7.31 -4.57 2.37
C ILE A 113 7.48 -6.05 2.05
N TYR A 114 6.68 -6.88 2.70
CA TYR A 114 6.63 -8.33 2.56
C TYR A 114 5.29 -8.74 1.95
N ILE A 115 5.31 -9.16 0.69
CA ILE A 115 4.12 -9.50 -0.08
C ILE A 115 3.91 -11.01 -0.10
N VAL A 116 2.73 -11.46 0.36
CA VAL A 116 2.31 -12.85 0.21
C VAL A 116 1.29 -12.93 -0.93
N PRO A 117 1.66 -13.53 -2.08
CA PRO A 117 0.74 -13.71 -3.19
C PRO A 117 -0.22 -14.87 -2.90
N LEU A 118 -1.39 -14.55 -2.34
CA LEU A 118 -2.42 -15.55 -1.99
C LEU A 118 -3.02 -16.28 -3.19
N SER A 119 -2.72 -15.85 -4.42
CA SER A 119 -3.09 -16.58 -5.65
C SER A 119 -2.20 -17.79 -5.94
N LEU A 120 -1.04 -17.94 -5.26
CA LEU A 120 -0.17 -19.10 -5.44
C LEU A 120 -0.70 -20.31 -4.67
N ARG A 121 -1.23 -21.30 -5.39
CA ARG A 121 -1.72 -22.58 -4.83
C ARG A 121 -0.69 -23.37 -4.02
N ALA A 122 0.59 -23.16 -4.29
CA ALA A 122 1.67 -23.85 -3.59
C ALA A 122 1.88 -23.32 -2.16
N ILE A 123 1.40 -22.12 -1.84
CA ILE A 123 1.42 -21.59 -0.47
C ILE A 123 0.17 -22.15 0.23
N ASP A 124 0.38 -23.01 1.21
CA ASP A 124 -0.65 -23.52 2.10
C ASP A 124 -0.57 -22.88 3.49
N ASP A 125 -1.42 -23.31 4.43
CA ASP A 125 -1.49 -22.75 5.78
C ASP A 125 -0.17 -22.93 6.56
N ALA A 126 0.57 -24.02 6.31
CA ALA A 126 1.82 -24.29 7.00
C ALA A 126 2.94 -23.37 6.47
N ILE A 127 3.08 -23.29 5.14
CA ILE A 127 4.04 -22.40 4.49
C ILE A 127 3.74 -20.94 4.85
N LEU A 128 2.46 -20.55 4.90
CA LEU A 128 2.07 -19.22 5.32
C LEU A 128 2.54 -18.95 6.76
N SER A 129 2.29 -19.86 7.70
CA SER A 129 2.74 -19.70 9.09
C SER A 129 4.26 -19.53 9.20
N ASP A 130 5.03 -20.31 8.44
CA ASP A 130 6.49 -20.23 8.41
C ASP A 130 6.98 -18.91 7.82
N LEU A 131 6.34 -18.42 6.74
CA LEU A 131 6.63 -17.12 6.15
C LEU A 131 6.41 -16.00 7.15
N ILE A 132 5.27 -16.00 7.86
CA ILE A 132 4.93 -14.95 8.83
C ILE A 132 5.88 -14.98 10.03
N THR A 133 6.24 -16.17 10.52
CA THR A 133 7.16 -16.34 11.65
C THR A 133 8.60 -15.92 11.31
N SER A 134 9.00 -16.04 10.04
CA SER A 134 10.34 -15.66 9.57
C SER A 134 10.51 -14.19 9.21
N MET A 135 9.44 -13.38 9.24
CA MET A 135 9.52 -11.95 8.96
C MET A 135 10.28 -11.18 10.07
N PRO A 136 11.01 -10.10 9.71
CA PRO A 136 11.61 -9.23 10.70
C PRO A 136 10.52 -8.44 11.45
N GLN A 137 10.87 -7.95 12.64
CA GLN A 137 10.04 -6.93 13.32
C GLN A 137 10.13 -5.59 12.56
N ALA A 138 9.12 -4.73 12.73
CA ALA A 138 9.05 -3.43 12.07
C ALA A 138 9.14 -3.54 10.53
N CYS A 139 8.16 -4.22 9.95
CA CYS A 139 7.93 -4.26 8.52
C CYS A 139 6.45 -4.07 8.19
N ILE A 140 6.13 -3.99 6.90
CA ILE A 140 4.76 -4.05 6.38
C ILE A 140 4.53 -5.43 5.76
N LEU A 141 3.56 -6.17 6.28
CA LEU A 141 3.02 -7.36 5.63
C LEU A 141 1.87 -6.94 4.72
N LEU A 142 1.91 -7.37 3.46
CA LEU A 142 0.92 -7.02 2.44
C LEU A 142 0.28 -8.27 1.84
N TYR A 143 -1.05 -8.36 1.98
CA TYR A 143 -1.89 -9.26 1.18
C TYR A 143 -2.58 -8.46 0.07
N GLU A 144 -2.15 -8.63 -1.17
CA GLU A 144 -2.79 -7.98 -2.32
C GLU A 144 -3.98 -8.79 -2.85
N ASP A 145 -5.03 -8.09 -3.28
CA ASP A 145 -6.21 -8.64 -3.94
C ASP A 145 -6.81 -9.86 -3.22
N ILE A 146 -7.03 -9.70 -1.90
CA ILE A 146 -7.47 -10.79 -1.01
C ILE A 146 -8.81 -11.42 -1.40
N ASP A 147 -9.65 -10.71 -2.15
CA ASP A 147 -10.91 -11.21 -2.70
C ASP A 147 -10.72 -12.31 -3.74
N ALA A 148 -9.64 -12.24 -4.53
CA ALA A 148 -9.35 -13.24 -5.56
C ALA A 148 -8.92 -14.59 -4.96
N ALA A 149 -8.36 -14.59 -3.74
CA ALA A 149 -7.82 -15.78 -3.11
C ALA A 149 -8.91 -16.74 -2.57
N PHE A 150 -9.95 -16.19 -1.94
CA PHE A 150 -10.89 -16.99 -1.14
C PHE A 150 -12.23 -17.28 -1.83
N GLY A 151 -12.51 -16.65 -2.99
CA GLY A 151 -13.75 -16.81 -3.74
C GLY A 151 -14.98 -16.27 -2.99
N SER A 152 -16.04 -15.90 -3.71
CA SER A 152 -17.29 -15.52 -3.06
C SER A 152 -17.88 -16.74 -2.36
N ARG A 153 -17.89 -16.74 -1.02
CA ARG A 153 -18.63 -17.71 -0.20
C ARG A 153 -20.06 -17.23 0.00
N THR A 154 -20.79 -17.01 -1.09
CA THR A 154 -22.25 -16.87 -1.02
C THR A 154 -22.84 -18.27 -0.85
N ALA A 155 -23.23 -18.59 0.39
CA ALA A 155 -23.86 -19.85 0.73
C ALA A 155 -25.15 -20.05 -0.11
N GLY A 156 -25.13 -21.00 -1.03
CA GLY A 156 -26.31 -21.43 -1.80
C GLY A 156 -26.25 -21.25 -3.32
N GLU A 157 -25.17 -20.73 -3.89
CA GLU A 157 -25.03 -20.63 -5.36
C GLU A 157 -24.37 -21.89 -5.95
N GLU A 158 -25.08 -22.55 -6.87
CA GLU A 158 -24.60 -23.73 -7.63
C GLU A 158 -23.37 -23.43 -8.54
N ASN A 159 -22.93 -22.17 -8.60
CA ASN A 159 -21.78 -21.69 -9.37
C ASN A 159 -20.62 -21.18 -8.49
N ALA A 160 -20.49 -21.65 -7.24
CA ALA A 160 -19.40 -21.27 -6.37
C ALA A 160 -18.04 -21.51 -7.04
N VAL A 161 -17.30 -20.42 -7.33
CA VAL A 161 -15.96 -20.49 -7.90
C VAL A 161 -15.04 -21.12 -6.86
N PRO A 162 -14.36 -22.25 -7.17
CA PRO A 162 -13.47 -22.88 -6.20
C PRO A 162 -12.34 -21.92 -5.82
N PRO A 163 -11.93 -21.89 -4.54
CA PRO A 163 -10.84 -21.04 -4.09
C PRO A 163 -9.58 -21.29 -4.92
N GLN A 164 -8.91 -20.21 -5.32
CA GLN A 164 -7.70 -20.28 -6.15
C GLN A 164 -6.43 -20.38 -5.31
N SER A 165 -6.53 -20.17 -3.99
CA SER A 165 -5.43 -20.25 -3.02
C SER A 165 -5.27 -21.65 -2.42
N GLY A 166 -4.03 -22.01 -2.07
CA GLY A 166 -3.74 -23.15 -1.19
C GLY A 166 -3.95 -22.80 0.29
N VAL A 167 -3.95 -21.52 0.63
CA VAL A 167 -4.25 -20.99 1.95
C VAL A 167 -5.76 -21.03 2.20
N THR A 168 -6.16 -21.58 3.34
CA THR A 168 -7.55 -21.55 3.79
C THR A 168 -7.86 -20.22 4.48
N LEU A 169 -9.13 -19.80 4.48
CA LEU A 169 -9.53 -18.61 5.24
C LEU A 169 -9.12 -18.74 6.72
N SER A 170 -9.31 -19.91 7.33
CA SER A 170 -8.91 -20.16 8.72
C SER A 170 -7.40 -20.02 8.92
N GLY A 171 -6.60 -20.51 7.98
CA GLY A 171 -5.15 -20.35 7.96
C GLY A 171 -4.74 -18.88 7.96
N LEU A 172 -5.30 -18.09 7.02
CA LEU A 172 -5.05 -16.65 6.96
C LEU A 172 -5.48 -15.93 8.25
N LEU A 173 -6.65 -16.26 8.80
CA LEU A 173 -7.12 -15.63 10.04
C LEU A 173 -6.17 -15.92 11.21
N ASN A 174 -5.72 -17.17 11.34
CA ASN A 174 -4.77 -17.56 12.38
C ASN A 174 -3.42 -16.82 12.27
N THR A 175 -3.00 -16.41 11.08
CA THR A 175 -1.77 -15.61 10.95
C THR A 175 -1.95 -14.14 11.33
N ILE A 176 -3.19 -13.64 11.37
CA ILE A 176 -3.50 -12.26 11.73
C ILE A 176 -3.72 -12.11 13.24
N ASP A 177 -4.56 -12.97 13.83
CA ASP A 177 -4.96 -12.83 15.24
C ASP A 177 -4.69 -14.07 16.11
N GLY A 178 -4.09 -15.11 15.54
CA GLY A 178 -3.75 -16.33 16.27
C GLY A 178 -2.61 -16.16 17.28
N VAL A 179 -2.36 -17.23 18.03
CA VAL A 179 -1.31 -17.28 19.07
C VAL A 179 0.09 -17.11 18.48
N GLN A 180 0.27 -17.49 17.21
CA GLN A 180 1.53 -17.38 16.47
C GLN A 180 1.62 -16.09 15.63
N ALA A 181 0.61 -15.22 15.67
CA ALA A 181 0.62 -14.01 14.85
C ALA A 181 1.72 -13.05 15.31
N GLN A 182 2.48 -12.55 14.34
CA GLN A 182 3.63 -11.70 14.56
C GLN A 182 3.23 -10.35 15.18
N GLU A 183 3.97 -9.91 16.20
CA GLU A 183 3.80 -8.59 16.81
C GLU A 183 4.79 -7.56 16.24
N GLY A 184 4.38 -6.29 16.22
CA GLY A 184 5.21 -5.19 15.74
C GLY A 184 5.38 -5.14 14.22
N CYS A 185 4.48 -5.79 13.48
CA CYS A 185 4.35 -5.69 12.02
C CYS A 185 3.03 -4.96 11.68
N LEU A 186 3.07 -4.08 10.67
CA LEU A 186 1.88 -3.44 10.13
C LEU A 186 1.25 -4.36 9.08
N LEU A 187 0.01 -4.80 9.30
CA LEU A 187 -0.71 -5.63 8.35
C LEU A 187 -1.53 -4.77 7.39
N PHE A 188 -1.29 -4.89 6.09
CA PHE A 188 -2.08 -4.29 5.03
C PHE A 188 -2.75 -5.35 4.17
N ALA A 189 -4.01 -5.14 3.84
CA ALA A 189 -4.73 -5.90 2.83
C ALA A 189 -5.36 -4.96 1.80
N THR A 190 -5.33 -5.35 0.52
CA THR A 190 -6.02 -4.62 -0.55
C THR A 190 -7.11 -5.46 -1.19
N THR A 191 -8.21 -4.81 -1.60
CA THR A 191 -9.27 -5.46 -2.39
C THR A 191 -9.95 -4.45 -3.31
N ASN A 192 -10.46 -4.92 -4.46
CA ASN A 192 -11.39 -4.12 -5.27
C ASN A 192 -12.86 -4.43 -4.96
N HIS A 193 -13.11 -5.56 -4.29
CA HIS A 193 -14.43 -6.14 -4.04
C HIS A 193 -14.62 -6.45 -2.56
N PRO A 194 -14.77 -5.42 -1.69
CA PRO A 194 -14.98 -5.61 -0.26
C PRO A 194 -16.21 -6.49 0.07
N GLU A 195 -17.20 -6.51 -0.81
CA GLU A 195 -18.41 -7.33 -0.72
C GLU A 195 -18.14 -8.84 -0.80
N HIS A 196 -17.02 -9.26 -1.38
CA HIS A 196 -16.62 -10.66 -1.47
C HIS A 196 -15.83 -11.15 -0.24
N LEU A 197 -15.50 -10.25 0.69
CA LEU A 197 -14.71 -10.60 1.86
C LEU A 197 -15.57 -11.26 2.94
N ASP A 198 -15.00 -12.29 3.57
CA ASP A 198 -15.63 -12.92 4.73
C ASP A 198 -15.73 -11.91 5.89
N PRO A 199 -16.91 -11.73 6.52
CA PRO A 199 -17.08 -10.82 7.65
C PRO A 199 -16.14 -11.08 8.82
N ALA A 200 -15.61 -12.30 8.97
CA ALA A 200 -14.63 -12.64 9.98
C ALA A 200 -13.29 -11.92 9.73
N LEU A 201 -12.89 -11.67 8.48
CA LEU A 201 -11.63 -10.99 8.16
C LEU A 201 -11.67 -9.51 8.55
N ILE A 202 -12.83 -8.86 8.43
CA ILE A 202 -13.00 -7.42 8.64
C ILE A 202 -13.32 -7.03 10.10
N ARG A 203 -13.21 -7.95 11.05
CA ARG A 203 -13.52 -7.69 12.47
C ARG A 203 -12.41 -6.83 13.13
N PRO A 204 -12.75 -6.02 14.15
CA PRO A 204 -11.75 -5.37 14.99
C PRO A 204 -10.75 -6.38 15.57
N GLY A 205 -9.48 -6.00 15.64
CA GLY A 205 -8.35 -6.90 15.97
C GLY A 205 -7.74 -7.61 14.76
N ARG A 206 -8.39 -7.55 13.59
CA ARG A 206 -7.88 -8.07 12.31
C ARG A 206 -7.71 -6.98 11.27
N MET A 207 -8.77 -6.20 11.03
CA MET A 207 -8.77 -5.02 10.15
C MET A 207 -9.37 -3.86 10.94
N ASP A 208 -8.52 -3.15 11.67
CA ASP A 208 -8.89 -2.08 12.59
C ASP A 208 -9.27 -0.81 11.83
N ILE A 209 -8.50 -0.50 10.79
CA ILE A 209 -8.69 0.69 9.94
C ILE A 209 -9.12 0.27 8.55
N LYS A 210 -10.15 0.92 8.03
CA LYS A 210 -10.75 0.61 6.73
C LYS A 210 -10.80 1.89 5.91
N ILE A 211 -10.05 1.92 4.83
CA ILE A 211 -9.88 3.10 3.97
C ILE A 211 -10.47 2.81 2.59
N GLU A 212 -11.51 3.55 2.24
CA GLU A 212 -12.17 3.45 0.94
C GLU A 212 -11.51 4.37 -0.09
N TYR A 213 -11.03 3.78 -1.17
CA TYR A 213 -10.49 4.46 -2.34
C TYR A 213 -11.56 4.53 -3.43
N ARG A 214 -11.99 5.74 -3.75
CA ARG A 214 -12.97 6.00 -4.79
C ARG A 214 -12.29 6.50 -6.06
N HIS A 215 -13.10 6.71 -7.09
CA HIS A 215 -12.69 7.53 -8.23
C HIS A 215 -12.27 8.93 -7.76
N ALA A 216 -11.41 9.56 -8.56
CA ALA A 216 -10.79 10.82 -8.24
C ALA A 216 -11.84 11.93 -8.05
N THR A 217 -11.64 12.72 -6.99
CA THR A 217 -12.34 14.00 -6.81
C THR A 217 -11.74 15.07 -7.71
N GLN A 218 -12.47 16.17 -7.91
CA GLN A 218 -11.90 17.35 -8.57
C GLN A 218 -10.69 17.91 -7.80
N TRP A 219 -10.71 17.84 -6.47
CA TRP A 219 -9.58 18.26 -5.64
C TRP A 219 -8.34 17.40 -5.94
N GLN A 220 -8.49 16.08 -6.00
CA GLN A 220 -7.40 15.18 -6.35
C GLN A 220 -6.90 15.42 -7.78
N ALA A 221 -7.80 15.69 -8.73
CA ALA A 221 -7.42 16.06 -10.10
C ALA A 221 -6.56 17.33 -10.14
N GLU A 222 -6.94 18.37 -9.40
CA GLU A 222 -6.16 19.61 -9.28
C GLU A 222 -4.77 19.36 -8.67
N GLN A 223 -4.71 18.59 -7.57
CA GLN A 223 -3.43 18.30 -6.91
C GLN A 223 -2.53 17.43 -7.79
N LEU A 224 -3.10 16.44 -8.49
CA LEU A 224 -2.34 15.60 -9.43
C LEU A 224 -1.75 16.44 -10.56
N PHE A 225 -2.52 17.39 -11.11
CA PHE A 225 -2.03 18.32 -12.12
C PHE A 225 -0.83 19.13 -11.61
N ARG A 226 -0.92 19.69 -10.40
CA ARG A 226 0.19 20.44 -9.77
C ARG A 226 1.44 19.59 -9.57
N LEU A 227 1.30 18.30 -9.27
CA LEU A 227 2.44 17.39 -9.15
C LEU A 227 3.12 17.11 -10.50
N PHE A 228 2.34 17.05 -11.58
CA PHE A 228 2.86 16.84 -12.94
C PHE A 228 3.56 18.08 -13.51
N TYR A 229 3.11 19.26 -13.11
CA TYR A 229 3.62 20.54 -13.58
C TYR A 229 4.05 21.40 -12.39
N PRO A 230 5.16 21.06 -11.71
CA PRO A 230 5.66 21.84 -10.59
C PRO A 230 6.01 23.24 -11.06
N VAL A 231 5.60 24.26 -10.30
CA VAL A 231 6.00 25.63 -10.62
C VAL A 231 7.45 25.84 -10.22
N GLU A 232 8.32 26.02 -11.21
CA GLU A 232 9.72 26.38 -10.95
C GLU A 232 9.82 27.77 -10.30
N SER A 233 10.83 27.95 -9.44
CA SER A 233 11.06 29.18 -8.67
C SER A 233 11.18 30.46 -9.52
N SER A 234 11.49 30.33 -10.81
CA SER A 234 11.61 31.42 -11.80
C SER A 234 10.44 31.51 -12.80
N GLY A 235 9.48 30.58 -12.75
CA GLY A 235 8.34 30.53 -13.66
C GLY A 235 7.16 31.38 -13.17
N GLU A 236 6.30 31.79 -14.10
CA GLU A 236 5.03 32.42 -13.73
C GLU A 236 4.13 31.40 -13.02
N LYS A 237 3.79 31.66 -11.75
CA LYS A 237 2.87 30.81 -10.96
C LYS A 237 1.43 30.83 -11.47
N LEU A 238 1.01 31.95 -12.04
CA LEU A 238 -0.40 32.20 -12.35
C LEU A 238 -0.96 31.34 -13.50
N PRO A 239 -0.22 31.07 -14.60
CA PRO A 239 -0.69 30.22 -15.69
C PRO A 239 -0.92 28.77 -15.27
N VAL A 240 0.01 28.16 -14.52
CA VAL A 240 -0.10 26.76 -14.06
C VAL A 240 -1.27 26.59 -13.09
N GLU A 241 -1.44 27.53 -12.14
CA GLU A 241 -2.56 27.49 -11.20
C GLU A 241 -3.92 27.64 -11.89
N ARG A 242 -4.02 28.49 -12.92
CA ARG A 242 -5.23 28.61 -13.74
C ARG A 242 -5.49 27.33 -14.53
N ALA A 243 -4.46 26.75 -15.14
CA ALA A 243 -4.57 25.50 -15.88
C ALA A 243 -4.99 24.33 -14.98
N ALA A 244 -4.45 24.23 -13.76
CA ALA A 244 -4.82 23.20 -12.78
C ALA A 244 -6.31 23.29 -12.41
N ARG A 245 -6.83 24.50 -12.13
CA ARG A 245 -8.24 24.71 -11.83
C ARG A 245 -9.14 24.41 -13.03
N ALA A 246 -8.74 24.83 -14.23
CA ALA A 246 -9.50 24.56 -15.45
C ALA A 246 -9.55 23.07 -15.79
N PHE A 247 -8.42 22.36 -15.60
CA PHE A 247 -8.34 20.92 -15.71
C PHE A 247 -9.30 20.25 -14.72
N ALA A 248 -9.20 20.58 -13.43
CA ALA A 248 -10.05 20.00 -12.38
C ALA A 248 -11.54 20.23 -12.64
N GLN A 249 -11.95 21.43 -13.07
CA GLN A 249 -13.34 21.74 -13.44
C GLN A 249 -13.86 20.91 -14.63
N SER A 250 -12.97 20.45 -15.51
CA SER A 250 -13.31 19.59 -16.63
C SER A 250 -13.43 18.12 -16.23
N ILE A 251 -12.90 17.73 -15.06
CA ILE A 251 -12.99 16.36 -14.55
C ILE A 251 -14.30 16.18 -13.78
N PRO A 252 -15.13 15.17 -14.14
CA PRO A 252 -16.35 14.87 -13.43
C PRO A 252 -16.05 14.19 -12.09
N GLU A 253 -16.74 14.64 -11.05
CA GLU A 253 -16.57 14.17 -9.67
C GLU A 253 -16.80 12.66 -9.56
N SER A 254 -15.82 11.93 -9.00
CA SER A 254 -15.94 10.50 -8.70
C SER A 254 -16.32 9.61 -9.89
N ARG A 255 -15.90 9.95 -11.11
CA ARG A 255 -16.15 9.15 -12.33
C ARG A 255 -14.92 8.51 -12.96
N LEU A 256 -13.74 9.10 -12.77
CA LEU A 256 -12.49 8.64 -13.37
C LEU A 256 -11.50 8.24 -12.28
N SER A 257 -10.71 7.19 -12.51
CA SER A 257 -9.65 6.79 -11.57
C SER A 257 -8.46 7.74 -11.62
N VAL A 258 -7.69 7.81 -10.53
CA VAL A 258 -6.42 8.57 -10.49
C VAL A 258 -5.45 8.06 -11.57
N ALA A 259 -5.42 6.75 -11.83
CA ALA A 259 -4.60 6.17 -12.90
C ALA A 259 -4.99 6.66 -14.30
N GLN A 260 -6.28 6.82 -14.61
CA GLN A 260 -6.74 7.38 -15.89
C GLN A 260 -6.30 8.83 -16.04
N LEU A 261 -6.48 9.66 -15.00
CA LEU A 261 -6.02 11.05 -15.00
C LEU A 261 -4.50 11.12 -15.20
N GLN A 262 -3.75 10.28 -14.50
CA GLN A 262 -2.30 10.17 -14.64
C GLN A 262 -1.90 9.81 -16.08
N GLY A 263 -2.58 8.81 -16.67
CA GLY A 263 -2.35 8.39 -18.06
C GLY A 263 -2.60 9.50 -19.07
N PHE A 264 -3.64 10.30 -18.87
CA PHE A 264 -3.92 11.49 -19.67
C PHE A 264 -2.78 12.52 -19.56
N LEU A 265 -2.40 12.92 -18.33
CA LEU A 265 -1.37 13.94 -18.10
C LEU A 265 0.00 13.51 -18.65
N MET A 266 0.31 12.22 -18.63
CA MET A 266 1.54 11.67 -19.23
C MET A 266 1.68 11.92 -20.74
N ARG A 267 0.58 12.23 -21.46
CA ARG A 267 0.60 12.58 -22.89
C ARG A 267 1.03 14.03 -23.14
N PHE A 268 0.97 14.89 -22.13
CA PHE A 268 1.21 16.33 -22.23
C PHE A 268 2.38 16.78 -21.36
N LYS A 269 3.51 16.07 -21.42
CA LYS A 269 4.70 16.36 -20.58
C LYS A 269 5.25 17.76 -20.88
N GLY A 270 5.33 18.62 -19.87
CA GLY A 270 5.80 20.00 -20.02
C GLY A 270 4.82 20.96 -20.68
N HIS A 271 3.59 20.54 -20.99
CA HIS A 271 2.58 21.34 -21.68
C HIS A 271 1.27 21.45 -20.86
N PRO A 272 1.27 22.18 -19.73
CA PRO A 272 0.12 22.26 -18.82
C PRO A 272 -1.12 22.90 -19.48
N GLU A 273 -0.95 23.94 -20.30
CA GLU A 273 -2.08 24.63 -20.93
C GLU A 273 -2.79 23.75 -21.96
N ASP A 274 -2.03 22.97 -22.74
CA ASP A 274 -2.60 22.02 -23.70
C ASP A 274 -3.37 20.90 -22.98
N ALA A 275 -2.82 20.38 -21.87
CA ALA A 275 -3.50 19.40 -21.04
C ALA A 275 -4.84 19.92 -20.50
N ALA A 276 -4.88 21.18 -20.01
CA ALA A 276 -6.10 21.78 -19.49
C ALA A 276 -7.14 22.04 -20.58
N ARG A 277 -6.71 22.45 -21.78
CA ARG A 277 -7.59 22.70 -22.93
C ARG A 277 -8.23 21.42 -23.46
N ASP A 278 -7.45 20.34 -23.55
CA ASP A 278 -7.89 19.08 -24.16
C ASP A 278 -8.61 18.15 -23.16
N ALA A 279 -8.61 18.48 -21.87
CA ALA A 279 -9.20 17.65 -20.82
C ALA A 279 -10.69 17.34 -21.06
N LYS A 280 -11.48 18.35 -21.41
CA LYS A 280 -12.94 18.20 -21.57
C LYS A 280 -13.30 17.22 -22.69
N SER A 281 -12.66 17.34 -23.86
CA SER A 281 -12.92 16.45 -24.99
C SER A 281 -12.44 15.03 -24.70
N TRP A 282 -11.31 14.88 -23.99
CA TRP A 282 -10.86 13.56 -23.56
C TRP A 282 -11.85 12.88 -22.61
N VAL A 283 -12.37 13.60 -21.60
CA VAL A 283 -13.36 13.06 -20.66
C VAL A 283 -14.60 12.54 -21.40
N GLU A 284 -15.10 13.28 -22.39
CA GLU A 284 -16.27 12.87 -23.18
C GLU A 284 -16.01 11.54 -23.91
N VAL A 285 -14.82 11.36 -24.50
CA VAL A 285 -14.42 10.12 -25.18
C VAL A 285 -14.23 8.97 -24.18
N GLU A 286 -13.54 9.21 -23.07
CA GLU A 286 -13.23 8.20 -22.06
C GLU A 286 -14.51 7.63 -21.43
N LEU A 287 -15.48 8.50 -21.11
CA LEU A 287 -16.76 8.08 -20.53
C LEU A 287 -17.68 7.40 -21.56
N ALA A 288 -17.61 7.80 -22.83
CA ALA A 288 -18.35 7.13 -23.90
C ALA A 288 -17.83 5.71 -24.17
N GLY A 289 -16.52 5.46 -24.01
CA GLY A 289 -15.92 4.13 -24.15
C GLY A 289 -16.12 3.21 -22.94
N ALA A 290 -16.56 3.74 -21.80
CA ALA A 290 -16.86 3.00 -20.57
C ALA A 290 -18.34 2.61 -20.43
N SER A 291 -19.19 3.01 -21.38
CA SER A 291 -20.64 2.73 -21.44
C SER A 291 -20.92 1.50 -22.33
#